data_AF-A0A8I0HH99-F1
#
_entry.id   AF-A0A8I0HH99-F1
#
_cell.length_a   1.000
_cell.length_b   1.000
_cell.length_c   1.000
_cell.angle_alpha   90.00
_cell.angle_beta   90.00
_cell.angle_gamma   90.00
#
_symmetry.space_group_name_H-M   'P 1'
#
loop_
_entity.id
_entity.type
_entity.pdbx_description
1 polymer ?
#
loop_
_entity_poly.entity_id
_entity_poly.type
_entity_poly.pdbx_seq_one_letter_code
_entity_poly.pdbx_strand_id
1 'polypeptide(L)'
;MTDFKFTPSKNLGKVSTSKANAANRNIKRIADSSKSDDQKAREISAEFKTAYAGTGLDMSQAVNPKFVKDMLKKGQIPEVSDKAPEW
;
A
#
# COMPACT_ATOMS: atom_id res chain seq x y z
N MET A 1 14.86 36.38 0.75
CA MET A 1 13.90 35.28 0.52
C MET A 1 14.70 34.08 0.08
N THR A 2 14.80 33.04 0.92
CA THR A 2 15.47 31.80 0.55
C THR A 2 14.50 31.02 -0.34
N ASP A 3 14.87 30.82 -1.61
CA ASP A 3 14.15 29.93 -2.52
C ASP A 3 14.20 28.50 -1.96
N PHE A 4 13.18 28.14 -1.18
CA PHE A 4 13.00 26.77 -0.72
C PHE A 4 12.51 25.94 -1.91
N LYS A 5 13.45 25.52 -2.77
CA LYS A 5 13.17 24.49 -3.78
C LYS A 5 12.95 23.17 -3.06
N PHE A 6 11.68 22.85 -2.81
CA PHE A 6 11.27 21.50 -2.45
C PHE A 6 11.56 20.60 -3.66
N THR A 7 12.77 20.04 -3.76
CA THR A 7 13.02 18.92 -4.65
C THR A 7 12.45 17.70 -3.96
N PRO A 8 11.33 17.10 -4.46
CA PRO A 8 10.90 15.82 -3.95
C PRO A 8 12.10 14.88 -4.11
N SER A 9 12.55 14.27 -3.01
CA SER A 9 13.55 13.21 -3.11
C SER A 9 13.07 12.22 -4.18
N LYS A 10 13.95 11.75 -5.06
CA LYS A 10 13.58 10.85 -6.17
C LYS A 10 12.86 9.55 -5.75
N ASN A 11 12.77 9.31 -4.43
CA ASN A 11 12.14 8.17 -3.80
C ASN A 11 10.87 8.51 -3.01
N LEU A 12 10.42 9.78 -3.01
CA LEU A 12 9.16 10.18 -2.37
C LEU A 12 8.01 9.41 -3.03
N GLY A 13 7.31 8.64 -2.22
CA GLY A 13 6.23 7.75 -2.63
C GLY A 13 6.63 6.47 -3.34
N LYS A 14 7.93 6.19 -3.49
CA LYS A 14 8.40 4.95 -4.09
C LYS A 14 8.61 3.89 -3.01
N VAL A 15 7.79 2.85 -3.01
CA VAL A 15 8.09 1.61 -2.29
C VAL A 15 9.23 0.91 -3.03
N SER A 16 10.24 0.42 -2.30
CA SER A 16 11.29 -0.35 -2.95
C SER A 16 10.72 -1.64 -3.54
N THR A 17 11.18 -2.05 -4.73
CA THR A 17 10.72 -3.28 -5.42
C THR A 17 10.76 -4.51 -4.51
N SER A 18 11.79 -4.65 -3.66
CA SER A 18 11.87 -5.74 -2.68
C SER A 18 10.73 -5.69 -1.65
N LYS A 19 10.41 -4.50 -1.10
CA LYS A 19 9.30 -4.33 -0.16
C LYS A 19 7.95 -4.55 -0.82
N ALA A 20 7.73 -4.03 -2.03
CA ALA A 20 6.49 -4.23 -2.78
C ALA A 20 6.26 -5.72 -3.08
N ASN A 21 7.29 -6.43 -3.54
CA ASN A 21 7.20 -7.87 -3.81
C ASN A 21 6.97 -8.71 -2.54
N ALA A 22 7.51 -8.30 -1.39
CA ALA A 22 7.22 -8.95 -0.12
C ALA A 22 5.77 -8.70 0.32
N ALA A 23 5.31 -7.45 0.26
CA ALA A 23 3.95 -7.06 0.60
C ALA A 23 2.92 -7.77 -0.30
N ASN A 24 3.11 -7.77 -1.62
CA ASN A 24 2.18 -8.43 -2.56
C ASN A 24 2.07 -9.94 -2.32
N ARG A 25 3.18 -10.60 -1.97
CA ARG A 25 3.15 -12.02 -1.59
C ARG A 25 2.34 -12.25 -0.31
N ASN A 26 2.48 -11.38 0.69
CA ASN A 26 1.72 -11.48 1.92
C ASN A 26 0.24 -11.17 1.69
N ILE A 27 -0.08 -10.11 0.96
CA ILE A 27 -1.45 -9.71 0.61
C ILE A 27 -2.18 -10.83 -0.12
N LYS A 28 -1.54 -11.47 -1.10
CA LYS A 28 -2.12 -12.62 -1.80
C LYS A 28 -2.40 -13.79 -0.85
N ARG A 29 -1.44 -14.12 0.03
CA ARG A 29 -1.63 -15.17 1.06
C ARG A 29 -2.79 -14.86 2.01
N ILE A 30 -2.95 -13.59 2.40
CA ILE A 30 -4.06 -13.15 3.25
C ILE A 30 -5.39 -13.24 2.50
N ALA A 31 -5.43 -12.78 1.24
CA ALA A 31 -6.62 -12.85 0.39
C ALA A 31 -7.11 -14.30 0.19
N ASP A 32 -6.18 -15.23 -0.01
CA ASP A 32 -6.46 -16.67 -0.20
C ASP A 32 -6.76 -17.41 1.12
N SER A 33 -6.61 -16.77 2.29
CA SER A 33 -6.85 -17.41 3.58
C SER A 33 -8.33 -17.67 3.85
N SER A 34 -8.64 -18.57 4.78
CA SER A 34 -10.01 -18.85 5.25
C SER A 34 -10.55 -17.79 6.25
N LYS A 35 -9.83 -16.68 6.44
CA LYS A 35 -10.24 -15.60 7.35
C LYS A 35 -11.47 -14.85 6.82
N SER A 36 -12.17 -14.16 7.72
CA SER A 36 -13.25 -13.25 7.33
C SER A 36 -12.74 -12.07 6.51
N ASP A 37 -13.59 -11.51 5.64
CA ASP A 37 -13.23 -10.34 4.83
C ASP A 37 -12.76 -9.14 5.66
N ASP A 38 -13.36 -8.94 6.84
CA ASP A 38 -12.94 -7.88 7.77
C ASP A 38 -11.51 -8.09 8.28
N GLN A 39 -11.16 -9.33 8.56
CA GLN A 39 -9.84 -9.69 9.07
C GLN A 39 -8.79 -9.64 7.97
N LYS A 40 -9.14 -10.14 6.76
CA LYS A 40 -8.32 -9.98 5.56
C LYS A 40 -8.04 -8.50 5.26
N ALA A 41 -9.08 -7.67 5.29
CA ALA A 41 -8.96 -6.26 4.99
C ALA A 41 -8.06 -5.51 5.98
N ARG A 42 -8.16 -5.81 7.28
CA ARG A 42 -7.27 -5.24 8.31
C ARG A 42 -5.81 -5.64 8.11
N GLU A 43 -5.56 -6.92 7.86
CA GLU A 43 -4.19 -7.43 7.66
C GLU A 43 -3.56 -6.88 6.37
N ILE A 44 -4.29 -6.88 5.26
CA ILE A 44 -3.85 -6.27 4.00
C ILE A 44 -3.57 -4.78 4.20
N SER A 45 -4.44 -4.06 4.93
CA SER A 45 -4.20 -2.66 5.25
C SER A 45 -2.91 -2.45 6.05
N ALA A 46 -2.59 -3.35 6.99
CA ALA A 46 -1.33 -3.28 7.72
C ALA A 46 -0.10 -3.52 6.83
N GLU A 47 -0.18 -4.45 5.87
CA GLU A 47 0.87 -4.71 4.87
C GLU A 47 1.13 -3.47 4.01
N PHE A 48 0.08 -2.83 3.50
CA PHE A 48 0.21 -1.56 2.78
C PHE A 48 0.87 -0.47 3.63
N LYS A 49 0.40 -0.26 4.87
CA LYS A 49 0.97 0.74 5.77
C LYS A 49 2.46 0.48 6.02
N THR A 50 2.86 -0.78 6.14
CA THR A 50 4.26 -1.19 6.35
C THR A 50 5.10 -0.99 5.09
N ALA A 51 4.55 -1.32 3.92
CA ALA A 51 5.24 -1.16 2.65
C ALA A 51 5.52 0.31 2.30
N TYR A 52 4.52 1.18 2.51
CA TYR A 52 4.62 2.63 2.28
C TYR A 52 5.24 3.40 3.45
N ALA A 53 5.51 2.75 4.60
CA ALA A 53 6.18 3.39 5.72
C ALA A 53 7.58 3.90 5.31
N GLY A 54 7.82 5.18 5.57
CA GLY A 54 9.08 5.85 5.23
C GLY A 54 9.21 6.27 3.76
N THR A 55 8.17 6.09 2.93
CA THR A 55 8.15 6.62 1.57
C THR A 55 7.78 8.11 1.51
N GLY A 56 7.26 8.68 2.62
CA GLY A 56 6.79 10.06 2.65
C GLY A 56 5.41 10.28 2.02
N LEU A 57 4.77 9.24 1.47
CA LEU A 57 3.35 9.27 1.13
C LEU A 57 2.51 8.93 2.36
N ASP A 58 1.60 9.83 2.71
CA ASP A 58 0.56 9.54 3.70
C ASP A 58 -0.55 8.73 3.05
N MET A 59 -0.38 7.41 3.06
CA MET A 59 -1.35 6.45 2.53
C MET A 59 -2.49 6.13 3.51
N SER A 60 -2.63 6.87 4.61
CA SER A 60 -3.63 6.61 5.65
C SER A 60 -5.08 6.58 5.13
N GLN A 61 -5.39 7.29 4.04
CA GLN A 61 -6.71 7.23 3.39
C GLN A 61 -6.86 6.08 2.38
N ALA A 62 -5.82 5.79 1.58
CA ALA A 62 -5.85 4.73 0.57
C ALA A 62 -5.87 3.32 1.19
N VAL A 63 -5.44 3.21 2.45
CA VAL A 63 -5.25 1.95 3.17
C VAL A 63 -6.36 1.73 4.21
N ASN A 64 -7.53 2.34 3.98
CA ASN A 64 -8.69 2.14 4.84
C ASN A 64 -9.19 0.68 4.71
N PRO A 65 -9.30 -0.08 5.81
CA PRO A 65 -9.82 -1.45 5.78
C PRO A 65 -11.19 -1.56 5.12
N LYS A 66 -12.03 -0.52 5.20
CA LYS A 66 -13.34 -0.49 4.51
C LYS A 66 -13.18 -0.53 2.99
N PHE A 67 -12.24 0.25 2.45
CA PHE A 67 -11.95 0.27 1.02
C PHE A 67 -11.38 -1.06 0.54
N VAL A 68 -10.43 -1.62 1.29
CA VAL A 68 -9.86 -2.95 1.01
C VAL A 68 -10.94 -4.03 1.05
N LYS A 69 -11.84 -4.00 2.04
CA LYS A 69 -12.97 -4.92 2.13
C LYS A 69 -13.88 -4.83 0.91
N ASP A 70 -14.22 -3.63 0.48
CA ASP A 70 -15.05 -3.42 -0.71
C ASP A 70 -14.37 -3.91 -1.99
N MET A 71 -13.05 -3.80 -2.11
CA MET A 71 -12.28 -4.41 -3.21
C MET A 71 -12.33 -5.93 -3.17
N LEU A 72 -12.07 -6.54 -2.01
CA LEU A 72 -12.12 -7.99 -1.84
C LEU A 72 -13.50 -8.56 -2.19
N LYS A 73 -14.58 -7.88 -1.78
CA LYS A 73 -15.96 -8.25 -2.15
C LYS A 73 -16.23 -8.19 -3.66
N LYS A 74 -15.52 -7.33 -4.38
CA LYS A 74 -15.57 -7.23 -5.84
C LYS A 74 -14.66 -8.24 -6.54
N GLY A 75 -14.01 -9.14 -5.79
CA GLY A 75 -13.02 -10.08 -6.31
C GLY A 75 -11.68 -9.45 -6.70
N GLN A 76 -11.42 -8.21 -6.26
CA GLN A 76 -10.19 -7.50 -6.55
C GLN A 76 -9.24 -7.60 -5.35
N ILE A 77 -8.01 -8.07 -5.62
CA ILE A 77 -6.95 -8.10 -4.63
C ILE A 77 -6.09 -6.84 -4.85
N PRO A 78 -5.97 -5.96 -3.85
CA PRO A 78 -5.14 -4.76 -3.99
C PRO A 78 -3.66 -5.12 -4.05
N GLU A 79 -2.89 -4.38 -4.83
CA GLU A 79 -1.43 -4.58 -4.98
C GLU A 79 -0.65 -3.30 -4.63
N VAL A 80 0.49 -3.49 -3.98
CA VAL A 80 1.48 -2.44 -3.73
C VAL A 80 2.31 -2.26 -5.00
N SER A 81 2.33 -1.04 -5.51
CA SER A 81 3.14 -0.67 -6.67
C SER A 81 4.53 -0.24 -6.22
N ASP A 82 5.57 -0.73 -6.89
CA ASP A 82 6.96 -0.25 -6.79
C ASP A 82 7.28 0.86 -7.80
N LYS A 83 6.31 1.18 -8.67
CA LYS A 83 6.40 2.31 -9.60
C LYS A 83 6.09 3.59 -8.85
N ALA A 84 6.87 4.64 -9.13
CA ALA A 84 6.50 5.98 -8.70
C ALA A 84 5.16 6.36 -9.35
N PRO A 85 4.27 7.06 -8.64
CA PRO A 85 3.08 7.61 -9.27
C PRO A 85 3.50 8.51 -10.44
N GLU A 86 3.10 8.15 -11.65
CA GLU A 86 3.22 9.00 -12.83
C GLU A 86 2.15 10.09 -12.70
N TRP A 87 2.58 11.34 -12.62
CA TRP A 87 1.74 12.54 -12.51
C TRP A 87 1.68 13.27 -13.84
#